data_AF-A0A835C5T3-F1
#
_entry.id   AF-A0A835C5T3-F1
#
_cell.length_a   1.000
_cell.length_b   1.000
_cell.length_c   1.000
_cell.angle_alpha   90.00
_cell.angle_beta   90.00
_cell.angle_gamma   90.00
#
_symmetry.space_group_name_H-M   'P 1'
#
loop_
_entity.id
_entity.type
_entity.pdbx_description
1 polymer ?
#
loop_
_entity_poly.entity_id
_entity_poly.type
_entity_poly.pdbx_seq_one_letter_code
_entity_poly.pdbx_strand_id
1 'polypeptide(L)'
;MPGRVIFSSKFSSPASPFVLLDEFASIGRHRNATTATALTSARGTVGVSFDLVEPPAISRWFVDFSGQKEREFKRKPQILNADDSLVLLRMAVFPEDDGGLTVDYFVYRAGPAGKPSLDLIPGPHPKMHSAKQIGVLHFGDDEREHYAVVFPAPRPKASMAYEMHMFSSETQAWSTKVAKVVIDRETGCHDIVRHRSSKVVSAGGSWLAWIDLWRGVLLCNVLDEDPVLKLLQWPVPPPEGVCIEMYAARSIRDAAVSDAGVVREVKLEAIEVIPNYLTYSPCTFNRSYQVKFSHAASQFQQLSTHEFCKAHLAIGSANAITR
;
A
#
# COMPACT_ATOMS: atom_id res chain seq x y z
N MET A 1 2.59 17.52 -12.10
CA MET A 1 2.60 16.87 -10.75
C MET A 1 2.17 15.41 -10.93
N PRO A 2 2.76 14.41 -10.23
CA PRO A 2 2.27 13.03 -10.35
C PRO A 2 0.81 12.94 -9.87
N GLY A 3 -0.02 12.18 -10.59
CA GLY A 3 -1.45 12.04 -10.30
C GLY A 3 -1.75 11.52 -8.88
N ARG A 4 -2.92 11.85 -8.34
CA ARG A 4 -3.32 11.42 -7.00
C ARG A 4 -3.77 9.97 -7.03
N VAL A 5 -3.25 9.18 -6.11
CA VAL A 5 -3.63 7.78 -5.91
C VAL A 5 -4.28 7.69 -4.54
N ILE A 6 -5.31 6.87 -4.42
CA ILE A 6 -6.13 6.77 -3.21
C ILE A 6 -5.88 5.42 -2.53
N PHE A 7 -5.78 5.43 -1.20
CA PHE A 7 -5.81 4.22 -0.36
C PHE A 7 -7.12 4.15 0.44
N SER A 8 -7.65 2.95 0.69
CA SER A 8 -8.74 2.77 1.66
C SER A 8 -8.19 2.19 2.94
N SER A 9 -8.63 2.74 4.05
CA SER A 9 -8.35 2.24 5.40
C SER A 9 -9.64 2.24 6.20
N LYS A 10 -9.76 1.34 7.17
CA LYS A 10 -10.88 1.32 8.09
C LYS A 10 -10.61 2.30 9.22
N PHE A 11 -11.12 3.52 9.06
CA PHE A 11 -11.22 4.46 10.17
C PHE A 11 -12.68 4.57 10.55
N SER A 12 -13.01 4.39 11.84
CA SER A 12 -14.39 4.58 12.31
C SER A 12 -14.75 6.06 12.30
N SER A 13 -15.42 6.52 11.24
CA SER A 13 -16.27 7.71 11.29
C SER A 13 -17.69 7.26 11.66
N PRO A 14 -18.49 8.05 12.40
CA PRO A 14 -19.83 7.65 12.83
C PRO A 14 -20.81 7.22 11.72
N ALA A 15 -20.49 7.41 10.42
CA ALA A 15 -21.35 6.97 9.31
C ALA A 15 -20.67 6.13 8.20
N SER A 16 -19.40 5.72 8.30
CA SER A 16 -18.77 4.85 7.29
C SER A 16 -17.65 3.97 7.86
N PRO A 17 -17.57 2.67 7.48
CA PRO A 17 -16.56 1.76 8.00
C PRO A 17 -15.18 1.92 7.36
N PHE A 18 -15.00 2.88 6.43
CA PHE A 18 -13.72 3.16 5.78
C PHE A 18 -13.63 4.61 5.33
N VAL A 19 -12.41 5.07 5.06
CA VAL A 19 -12.09 6.38 4.49
C VAL A 19 -11.20 6.23 3.25
N LEU A 20 -11.18 7.25 2.40
CA LEU A 20 -10.28 7.35 1.25
C LEU A 20 -9.16 8.34 1.59
N LEU A 21 -7.90 7.90 1.53
CA LEU A 21 -6.73 8.74 1.86
C LEU A 21 -5.96 9.14 0.60
N ASP A 22 -5.56 10.40 0.52
CA ASP A 22 -4.61 10.88 -0.50
C ASP A 22 -3.23 10.22 -0.31
N GLU A 23 -2.62 9.69 -1.38
CA GLU A 23 -1.28 9.08 -1.33
C GLU A 23 -0.20 10.05 -0.81
N PHE A 24 -0.34 11.36 -1.04
CA PHE A 24 0.70 12.34 -0.70
C PHE A 24 0.22 13.38 0.33
N ALA A 25 1.11 13.70 1.27
CA ALA A 25 0.82 14.72 2.28
C ALA A 25 0.85 16.13 1.71
N SER A 26 0.08 17.01 2.36
CA SER A 26 0.36 18.45 2.35
C SER A 26 1.43 18.76 3.40
N ILE A 27 2.44 19.54 3.06
CA ILE A 27 3.50 19.94 3.99
C ILE A 27 3.10 21.28 4.62
N GLY A 28 3.13 21.33 5.95
CA GLY A 28 2.79 22.54 6.70
C GLY A 28 2.27 22.21 8.09
N ARG A 29 2.23 23.24 8.94
CA ARG A 29 1.65 23.10 10.29
C ARG A 29 0.15 22.88 10.18
N HIS A 30 -0.29 21.72 10.65
CA HIS A 30 -1.71 21.38 10.79
C HIS A 30 -1.86 20.46 12.00
N ARG A 31 -2.50 20.96 13.06
CA ARG A 31 -2.69 20.20 14.31
C ARG A 31 -4.17 20.11 14.66
N ASN A 32 -4.60 18.91 15.01
CA ASN A 32 -5.96 18.54 15.37
C ASN A 32 -5.93 17.30 16.29
N ALA A 33 -7.09 16.74 16.63
CA ALA A 33 -7.20 15.57 17.51
C ALA A 33 -6.49 14.30 17.00
N THR A 34 -6.24 14.20 15.69
CA THR A 34 -5.54 13.07 15.05
C THR A 34 -4.02 13.26 15.02
N THR A 35 -3.49 14.33 15.62
CA THR A 35 -2.06 14.64 15.53
C THR A 35 -1.23 13.71 16.40
N ALA A 36 -0.28 13.02 15.77
CA ALA A 36 0.76 12.26 16.46
C ALA A 36 2.14 12.81 16.08
N THR A 37 3.09 12.73 17.01
CA THR A 37 4.45 13.26 16.83
C THR A 37 5.50 12.19 17.11
N ALA A 38 6.60 12.23 16.37
CA ALA A 38 7.75 11.35 16.57
C ALA A 38 9.06 12.11 16.29
N LEU A 39 10.17 11.48 16.65
CA LEU A 39 11.49 11.89 16.17
C LEU A 39 11.80 11.18 14.85
N THR A 40 12.48 11.89 13.95
CA THR A 40 13.09 11.31 12.75
C THR A 40 14.44 10.69 13.08
N SER A 41 15.00 9.91 12.15
CA SER A 41 16.38 9.41 12.27
C SER A 41 17.41 10.56 12.34
N ALA A 42 17.09 11.71 11.73
CA ALA A 42 17.86 12.95 11.81
C ALA A 42 17.62 13.76 13.10
N ARG A 43 16.93 13.19 14.11
CA ARG A 43 16.59 13.82 15.41
C ARG A 43 15.68 15.05 15.33
N GLY A 44 15.17 15.37 14.15
CA GLY A 44 14.15 16.39 13.97
C GLY A 44 12.78 15.89 14.45
N THR A 45 11.92 16.79 14.92
CA THR A 45 10.54 16.42 15.25
C THR A 45 9.69 16.43 13.99
N VAL A 46 8.84 15.42 13.86
CA VAL A 46 7.80 15.35 12.82
C VAL A 46 6.44 15.17 13.47
N GLY A 47 5.45 15.92 12.98
CA GLY A 47 4.04 15.77 13.32
C GLY A 47 3.24 15.29 12.11
N VAL A 48 2.34 14.33 12.32
CA VAL A 48 1.41 13.82 11.30
C VAL A 48 -0.01 14.02 11.78
N SER A 49 -0.88 14.52 10.91
CA SER A 49 -2.31 14.71 11.20
C SER A 49 -3.17 14.38 9.98
N PHE A 50 -4.42 14.01 10.22
CA PHE A 50 -5.41 13.62 9.24
C PHE A 50 -6.65 14.50 9.36
N ASP A 51 -7.15 14.98 8.22
CA ASP A 51 -8.49 15.55 8.09
C ASP A 51 -9.36 14.50 7.40
N LEU A 52 -10.10 13.75 8.21
CA LEU A 52 -10.98 12.69 7.75
C LEU A 52 -12.31 13.28 7.25
N VAL A 53 -12.75 12.82 6.09
CA VAL A 53 -14.06 13.12 5.50
C VAL A 53 -14.72 11.83 5.06
N GLU A 54 -16.04 11.85 4.97
CA GLU A 54 -16.80 10.68 4.55
C GLU A 54 -16.61 10.38 3.04
N PRO A 55 -16.41 9.11 2.66
CA PRO A 55 -16.40 8.72 1.25
C PRO A 55 -17.72 9.13 0.55
N PRO A 56 -17.67 9.57 -0.73
CA PRO A 56 -16.56 9.43 -1.67
C PRO A 56 -15.53 10.57 -1.64
N ALA A 57 -15.64 11.52 -0.71
CA ALA A 57 -14.62 12.56 -0.57
C ALA A 57 -13.28 11.96 -0.12
N ILE A 58 -12.18 12.63 -0.48
CA ILE A 58 -10.82 12.18 -0.20
C ILE A 58 -10.32 12.91 1.06
N SER A 59 -10.05 12.13 2.10
CA SER A 59 -9.39 12.56 3.32
C SER A 59 -7.95 12.95 3.04
N ARG A 60 -7.53 14.03 3.67
CA ARG A 60 -6.19 14.61 3.50
C ARG A 60 -5.35 14.36 4.74
N TRP A 61 -4.05 14.41 4.56
CA TRP A 61 -3.11 14.30 5.67
C TRP A 61 -1.97 15.29 5.49
N PHE A 62 -1.39 15.65 6.62
CA PHE A 62 -0.45 16.75 6.73
C PHE A 62 0.78 16.28 7.49
N VAL A 63 1.93 16.82 7.08
CA VAL A 63 3.20 16.60 7.75
C VAL A 63 3.82 17.94 8.14
N ASP A 64 4.07 18.10 9.44
CA ASP A 64 4.75 19.23 10.04
C ASP A 64 6.16 18.82 10.45
N PHE A 65 7.17 19.28 9.70
CA PHE A 65 8.59 19.10 10.04
C PHE A 65 9.10 20.23 10.94
N SER A 66 8.39 20.49 12.04
CA SER A 66 8.67 21.62 12.91
C SER A 66 10.15 21.67 13.33
N GLY A 67 10.83 22.77 12.98
CA GLY A 67 12.25 22.99 13.33
C GLY A 67 13.26 22.62 12.24
N GLN A 68 12.82 22.07 11.10
CA GLN A 68 13.69 21.76 9.95
C GLN A 68 13.55 22.83 8.85
N LYS A 69 14.61 23.09 8.08
CA LYS A 69 14.58 24.10 7.01
C LYS A 69 13.66 23.63 5.88
N GLU A 70 12.61 24.39 5.57
CA GLU A 70 11.60 24.10 4.52
C GLU A 70 12.19 23.73 3.13
N ARG A 71 13.44 24.12 2.86
CA ARG A 71 14.13 23.94 1.58
C ARG A 71 14.58 22.50 1.31
N GLU A 72 14.47 21.59 2.27
CA GLU A 72 15.09 20.27 2.16
C GLU A 72 14.18 19.22 1.51
N PHE A 73 12.86 19.38 1.50
CA PHE A 73 11.95 18.30 1.08
C PHE A 73 11.82 18.10 -0.44
N LYS A 74 12.86 17.54 -1.08
CA LYS A 74 12.84 17.17 -2.51
C LYS A 74 11.81 16.10 -2.86
N ARG A 75 11.29 15.35 -1.87
CA ARG A 75 10.29 14.28 -2.05
C ARG A 75 9.15 14.44 -1.06
N LYS A 76 7.92 14.47 -1.56
CA LYS A 76 6.71 14.54 -0.74
C LYS A 76 6.57 13.27 0.14
N PRO A 77 6.16 13.41 1.41
CA PRO A 77 5.73 12.28 2.23
C PRO A 77 4.63 11.48 1.53
N GLN A 78 4.68 10.16 1.69
CA GLN A 78 3.83 9.22 0.95
C GLN A 78 3.25 8.15 1.87
N ILE A 79 1.97 7.83 1.70
CA ILE A 79 1.34 6.62 2.24
C ILE A 79 1.70 5.43 1.34
N LEU A 80 2.19 4.34 1.93
CA LEU A 80 2.52 3.12 1.19
C LEU A 80 1.36 2.13 1.17
N ASN A 81 0.70 1.96 2.32
CA ASN A 81 -0.49 1.15 2.53
C ASN A 81 -1.01 1.38 3.96
N ALA A 82 -2.17 0.80 4.23
CA ALA A 82 -2.83 0.84 5.52
C ALA A 82 -3.43 -0.53 5.82
N ASP A 83 -3.54 -0.86 7.10
CA ASP A 83 -4.23 -2.04 7.60
C ASP A 83 -5.01 -1.63 8.85
N ASP A 84 -6.34 -1.75 8.78
CA ASP A 84 -7.25 -1.27 9.81
C ASP A 84 -6.94 0.17 10.28
N SER A 85 -6.53 0.33 11.55
CA SER A 85 -6.17 1.60 12.18
C SER A 85 -4.72 2.06 11.95
N LEU A 86 -3.93 1.27 11.20
CA LEU A 86 -2.52 1.50 10.91
C LEU A 86 -2.33 2.15 9.54
N VAL A 87 -1.42 3.11 9.44
CA VAL A 87 -0.98 3.70 8.17
C VAL A 87 0.54 3.68 8.09
N LEU A 88 1.08 3.03 7.06
CA LEU A 88 2.51 3.00 6.78
C LEU A 88 2.90 4.20 5.92
N LEU A 89 3.79 5.02 6.46
CA LEU A 89 4.24 6.27 5.89
C LEU A 89 5.71 6.19 5.48
N ARG A 90 6.06 6.89 4.42
CA ARG A 90 7.44 7.07 3.95
C ARG A 90 7.77 8.55 3.89
N MET A 91 8.87 8.95 4.51
CA MET A 91 9.33 10.33 4.54
C MET A 91 10.80 10.42 4.16
N ALA A 92 11.14 11.49 3.46
CA ALA A 92 12.52 11.80 3.10
C ALA A 92 13.06 12.81 4.12
N VAL A 93 14.19 12.50 4.75
CA VAL A 93 14.81 13.30 5.80
C VAL A 93 16.28 13.57 5.47
N PHE A 94 16.78 14.70 5.93
CA PHE A 94 18.11 15.23 5.62
C PHE A 94 18.88 15.40 6.93
N PRO A 95 19.79 14.48 7.28
CA PRO A 95 20.68 14.66 8.40
C PRO A 95 21.60 15.86 8.15
N GLU A 96 21.86 16.68 9.18
CA GLU A 96 22.72 17.86 9.07
C GLU A 96 24.18 17.49 8.73
N ASP A 97 24.66 16.33 9.18
CA ASP A 97 26.08 15.95 9.16
C ASP A 97 26.55 15.36 7.81
N ASP A 98 25.64 14.81 7.00
CA ASP A 98 26.00 13.93 5.87
C ASP A 98 25.65 14.53 4.50
N GLY A 99 24.77 15.54 4.47
CA GLY A 99 24.18 16.09 3.24
C GLY A 99 23.40 15.08 2.37
N GLY A 100 23.30 13.82 2.83
CA GLY A 100 22.68 12.70 2.13
C GLY A 100 21.18 12.60 2.40
N LEU A 101 20.43 12.14 1.39
CA LEU A 101 19.02 11.87 1.56
C LEU A 101 18.81 10.52 2.25
N THR A 102 18.22 10.53 3.44
CA THR A 102 17.77 9.32 4.15
C THR A 102 16.25 9.17 4.02
N VAL A 103 15.77 7.93 4.15
CA VAL A 103 14.34 7.62 4.09
C VAL A 103 13.93 6.99 5.40
N ASP A 104 13.02 7.65 6.10
CA ASP A 104 12.38 7.12 7.29
C ASP A 104 11.04 6.48 6.91
N TYR A 105 10.71 5.39 7.60
CA TYR A 105 9.39 4.78 7.56
C TYR A 105 8.73 4.94 8.92
N PHE A 106 7.46 5.32 8.91
CA PHE A 106 6.68 5.46 10.14
C PHE A 106 5.41 4.64 10.08
N VAL A 107 4.98 4.13 11.22
CA VAL A 107 3.62 3.60 11.39
C VAL A 107 2.82 4.59 12.23
N TYR A 108 1.80 5.17 11.62
CA TYR A 108 0.79 5.95 12.33
C TYR A 108 -0.31 5.00 12.82
N ARG A 109 -0.73 5.17 14.06
CA ARG A 109 -1.84 4.42 14.66
C ARG A 109 -2.91 5.39 15.10
N ALA A 110 -4.17 5.15 14.71
CA ALA A 110 -5.28 6.01 15.09
C ALA A 110 -5.58 6.00 16.61
N GLY A 111 -5.26 4.87 17.27
CA GLY A 111 -5.34 4.67 18.72
C GLY A 111 -6.77 4.60 19.28
N PRO A 112 -7.08 3.69 20.22
CA PRO A 112 -8.34 3.69 20.93
C PRO A 112 -8.61 5.04 21.62
N ALA A 113 -9.87 5.49 21.62
CA ALA A 113 -10.30 6.75 22.21
C ALA A 113 -9.58 8.02 21.67
N GLY A 114 -9.08 7.97 20.43
CA GLY A 114 -8.52 9.14 19.74
C GLY A 114 -7.16 9.60 20.27
N LYS A 115 -6.35 8.67 20.80
CA LYS A 115 -4.95 8.92 21.16
C LYS A 115 -4.03 8.33 20.09
N PRO A 116 -3.78 9.06 19.00
CA PRO A 116 -2.95 8.55 17.93
C PRO A 116 -1.48 8.49 18.35
N SER A 117 -0.73 7.58 17.75
CA SER A 117 0.71 7.48 17.91
C SER A 117 1.41 7.42 16.56
N LEU A 118 2.70 7.73 16.58
CA LEU A 118 3.56 7.71 15.40
C LEU A 118 4.88 7.06 15.80
N ASP A 119 5.17 5.91 15.21
CA ASP A 119 6.38 5.16 15.53
C ASP A 119 7.35 5.23 14.35
N LEU A 120 8.60 5.58 14.62
CA LEU A 120 9.69 5.45 13.66
C LEU A 120 10.11 3.98 13.59
N ILE A 121 10.13 3.40 12.39
CA ILE A 121 10.68 2.07 12.18
C ILE A 121 12.22 2.17 12.27
N PRO A 122 12.88 1.37 13.12
CA PRO A 122 14.32 1.49 13.31
C PRO A 122 15.09 1.02 12.07
N GLY A 123 16.10 1.79 11.67
CA GLY A 123 17.05 1.41 10.63
C GLY A 123 18.22 0.54 11.16
N PRO A 124 19.11 0.07 10.28
CA PRO A 124 19.09 0.27 8.82
C PRO A 124 18.05 -0.60 8.12
N HIS A 125 17.40 -0.05 7.10
CA HIS A 125 16.40 -0.78 6.31
C HIS A 125 17.05 -1.56 5.15
N PRO A 126 16.49 -2.73 4.76
CA PRO A 126 16.86 -3.39 3.53
C PRO A 126 16.71 -2.46 2.31
N LYS A 127 17.63 -2.56 1.35
CA LYS A 127 17.56 -1.79 0.10
C LYS A 127 16.42 -2.31 -0.77
N MET A 128 15.43 -1.47 -1.04
CA MET A 128 14.26 -1.82 -1.85
C MET A 128 14.30 -1.18 -3.22
N HIS A 129 13.90 -1.93 -4.26
CA HIS A 129 13.71 -1.39 -5.60
C HIS A 129 12.51 -0.43 -5.66
N SER A 130 11.46 -0.71 -4.89
CA SER A 130 10.26 0.13 -4.78
C SER A 130 9.72 0.09 -3.37
N ALA A 131 9.50 1.26 -2.77
CA ALA A 131 8.90 1.37 -1.44
C ALA A 131 7.46 0.83 -1.40
N LYS A 132 6.77 0.76 -2.55
CA LYS A 132 5.40 0.23 -2.67
C LYS A 132 5.30 -1.28 -2.45
N GLN A 133 6.42 -1.95 -2.20
CA GLN A 133 6.50 -3.38 -1.86
C GLN A 133 6.54 -3.60 -0.34
N ILE A 134 6.73 -2.56 0.45
CA ILE A 134 6.78 -2.66 1.91
C ILE A 134 5.35 -2.71 2.41
N GLY A 135 5.00 -3.69 3.24
CA GLY A 135 3.66 -3.85 3.80
C GLY A 135 3.63 -3.63 5.31
N VAL A 136 2.51 -3.13 5.83
CA VAL A 136 2.17 -3.20 7.25
C VAL A 136 1.07 -4.24 7.46
N LEU A 137 1.12 -4.92 8.60
CA LEU A 137 0.15 -5.92 9.02
C LEU A 137 -0.14 -5.71 10.51
N HIS A 138 -1.42 -5.69 10.88
CA HIS A 138 -1.85 -5.84 12.26
C HIS A 138 -1.80 -7.32 12.70
N PHE A 139 -1.33 -7.59 13.91
CA PHE A 139 -1.41 -8.93 14.53
C PHE A 139 -1.51 -8.83 16.05
N GLY A 140 -2.04 -9.88 16.68
CA GLY A 140 -2.36 -9.88 18.10
C GLY A 140 -3.84 -10.16 18.34
N ASP A 141 -4.24 -10.18 19.61
CA ASP A 141 -5.63 -10.32 20.04
C ASP A 141 -6.25 -8.95 20.39
N ASP A 142 -7.53 -8.96 20.75
CA ASP A 142 -8.31 -7.74 21.06
C ASP A 142 -7.72 -6.90 22.22
N GLU A 143 -6.78 -7.45 23.01
CA GLU A 143 -6.15 -6.75 24.14
C GLU A 143 -4.72 -6.25 23.83
N ARG A 144 -4.09 -6.74 22.76
CA ARG A 144 -2.70 -6.40 22.39
C ARG A 144 -2.55 -6.15 20.90
N GLU A 145 -2.86 -4.93 20.49
CA GLU A 145 -2.69 -4.45 19.11
C GLU A 145 -1.20 -4.26 18.78
N HIS A 146 -0.61 -5.27 18.14
CA HIS A 146 0.73 -5.21 17.58
C HIS A 146 0.66 -5.08 16.05
N TYR A 147 1.75 -4.60 15.47
CA TYR A 147 1.95 -4.58 14.04
C TYR A 147 3.33 -5.07 13.65
N ALA A 148 3.42 -5.56 12.42
CA ALA A 148 4.65 -5.89 11.73
C ALA A 148 4.80 -5.03 10.47
N VAL A 149 6.03 -4.64 10.14
CA VAL A 149 6.37 -4.02 8.84
C VAL A 149 7.30 -4.96 8.08
N VAL A 150 6.92 -5.32 6.86
CA VAL A 150 7.57 -6.35 6.06
C VAL A 150 8.25 -5.74 4.83
N PHE A 151 9.55 -5.99 4.70
CA PHE A 151 10.40 -5.59 3.58
C PHE A 151 10.82 -6.84 2.81
N PRO A 152 10.14 -7.18 1.69
CA PRO A 152 10.50 -8.33 0.88
C PRO A 152 11.71 -8.04 -0.01
N ALA A 153 12.75 -8.86 0.10
CA ALA A 153 13.94 -8.81 -0.75
C ALA A 153 14.08 -10.11 -1.56
N PRO A 154 14.14 -10.05 -2.91
CA PRO A 154 14.42 -11.25 -3.70
C PRO A 154 15.84 -11.74 -3.41
N ARG A 155 16.02 -13.05 -3.19
CA ARG A 155 17.36 -13.62 -3.01
C ARG A 155 18.14 -13.59 -4.32
N PRO A 156 19.41 -13.11 -4.33
CA PRO A 156 20.25 -13.20 -5.51
C PRO A 156 20.65 -14.67 -5.81
N LYS A 157 20.23 -15.17 -6.98
CA LYS A 157 20.63 -16.45 -7.62
C LYS A 157 20.19 -17.76 -6.93
N ALA A 158 19.81 -18.73 -7.78
CA ALA A 158 19.47 -20.15 -7.55
C ALA A 158 18.23 -20.50 -6.69
N SER A 159 17.88 -19.75 -5.64
CA SER A 159 16.66 -20.02 -4.87
C SER A 159 15.52 -19.11 -5.33
N MET A 160 14.42 -19.67 -5.82
CA MET A 160 13.16 -18.91 -5.97
C MET A 160 12.58 -18.68 -4.59
N ALA A 161 13.10 -17.66 -3.92
CA ALA A 161 12.75 -17.32 -2.56
C ALA A 161 12.95 -15.83 -2.29
N TYR A 162 12.20 -15.33 -1.32
CA TYR A 162 12.31 -13.97 -0.83
C TYR A 162 12.77 -14.00 0.63
N GLU A 163 13.69 -13.11 0.99
CA GLU A 163 13.94 -12.76 2.37
C GLU A 163 12.87 -11.77 2.81
N MET A 164 12.06 -12.17 3.77
CA MET A 164 11.05 -11.35 4.40
C MET A 164 11.68 -10.75 5.65
N HIS A 165 12.22 -9.53 5.54
CA HIS A 165 12.73 -8.80 6.69
C HIS A 165 11.56 -8.12 7.39
N MET A 166 11.37 -8.42 8.68
CA MET A 166 10.19 -8.03 9.42
C MET A 166 10.59 -7.29 10.68
N PHE A 167 10.07 -6.09 10.87
CA PHE A 167 10.11 -5.42 12.16
C PHE A 167 8.83 -5.76 12.92
N SER A 168 8.96 -6.18 14.18
CA SER A 168 7.82 -6.42 15.07
C SER A 168 7.75 -5.35 16.16
N SER A 169 6.59 -4.75 16.32
CA SER A 169 6.33 -3.81 17.42
C SER A 169 6.19 -4.49 18.79
N GLU A 170 5.95 -5.80 18.84
CA GLU A 170 5.90 -6.57 20.09
C GLU A 170 7.31 -6.74 20.66
N THR A 171 8.24 -7.22 19.83
CA THR A 171 9.61 -7.49 20.25
C THR A 171 10.54 -6.29 20.10
N GLN A 172 10.08 -5.23 19.43
CA GLN A 172 10.88 -4.05 19.04
C GLN A 172 12.17 -4.45 18.29
N ALA A 173 12.11 -5.54 17.52
CA ALA A 173 13.27 -6.14 16.88
C ALA A 173 12.99 -6.53 15.43
N TRP A 174 14.08 -6.63 14.66
CA TRP A 174 14.07 -7.16 13.32
C TRP A 174 14.28 -8.68 13.32
N SER A 175 13.53 -9.38 12.49
CA SER A 175 13.74 -10.79 12.15
C SER A 175 13.74 -10.98 10.64
N THR A 176 14.29 -12.08 10.15
CA THR A 176 14.24 -12.44 8.73
C THR A 176 13.79 -13.87 8.57
N LYS A 177 12.71 -14.07 7.79
CA LYS A 177 12.25 -15.41 7.37
C LYS A 177 12.43 -15.56 5.87
N VAL A 178 12.58 -16.80 5.40
CA VAL A 178 12.77 -17.09 3.97
C VAL A 178 11.46 -17.64 3.42
N ALA A 179 10.78 -16.84 2.60
CA ALA A 179 9.57 -17.28 1.92
C ALA A 179 9.94 -18.05 0.66
N LYS A 180 9.62 -19.35 0.62
CA LYS A 180 9.82 -20.20 -0.57
C LYS A 180 8.75 -19.88 -1.60
N VAL A 181 9.14 -19.72 -2.85
CA VAL A 181 8.18 -19.49 -3.94
C VAL A 181 7.61 -20.83 -4.40
N VAL A 182 6.29 -20.91 -4.49
CA VAL A 182 5.61 -22.06 -5.12
C VAL A 182 5.67 -21.90 -6.63
N ILE A 183 6.27 -22.89 -7.29
CA ILE A 183 6.19 -23.07 -8.73
C ILE A 183 5.22 -24.22 -8.95
N ASP A 184 4.21 -24.00 -9.78
CA ASP A 184 3.24 -25.03 -10.16
C ASP A 184 3.12 -25.08 -11.70
N ARG A 185 2.11 -25.79 -12.20
CA ARG A 185 1.92 -25.93 -13.66
C ARG A 185 1.50 -24.62 -14.33
N GLU A 186 0.90 -23.70 -13.58
CA GLU A 186 0.32 -22.44 -14.08
C GLU A 186 1.28 -21.26 -13.85
N THR A 187 2.12 -21.35 -12.80
CA THR A 187 3.07 -20.32 -12.39
C THR A 187 4.50 -20.78 -12.59
N GLY A 188 5.17 -20.19 -13.58
CA GLY A 188 6.59 -20.40 -13.83
C GLY A 188 7.49 -19.42 -13.07
N CYS A 189 8.80 -19.72 -13.07
CA CYS A 189 9.83 -18.84 -12.53
C CYS A 189 9.81 -17.44 -13.15
N HIS A 190 9.47 -17.39 -14.44
CA HIS A 190 9.42 -16.18 -15.22
C HIS A 190 8.36 -15.22 -14.69
N ASP A 191 7.20 -15.74 -14.28
CA ASP A 191 6.06 -14.94 -13.84
C ASP A 191 6.39 -14.23 -12.53
N ILE A 192 7.10 -14.91 -11.64
CA ILE A 192 7.58 -14.38 -10.36
C ILE A 192 8.58 -13.25 -10.58
N VAL A 193 9.57 -13.44 -11.45
CA VAL A 193 10.60 -12.41 -11.73
C VAL A 193 10.00 -11.17 -12.40
N ARG A 194 8.97 -11.35 -13.24
CA ARG A 194 8.26 -10.25 -13.89
C ARG A 194 7.27 -9.54 -12.97
N HIS A 195 6.89 -10.13 -11.84
CA HIS A 195 5.95 -9.50 -10.91
C HIS A 195 6.51 -8.19 -10.34
N ARG A 196 5.81 -7.09 -10.60
CA ARG A 196 6.14 -5.74 -10.10
C ARG A 196 4.98 -5.23 -9.26
N SER A 197 5.08 -5.44 -7.95
CA SER A 197 4.03 -5.02 -7.02
C SER A 197 3.81 -3.51 -7.10
N SER A 198 2.58 -3.15 -7.40
CA SER A 198 2.10 -1.77 -7.47
C SER A 198 1.59 -1.29 -6.11
N LYS A 199 1.10 -2.18 -5.25
CA LYS A 199 0.69 -1.92 -3.86
C LYS A 199 0.72 -3.20 -3.03
N VAL A 200 0.63 -3.05 -1.71
CA VAL A 200 0.47 -4.14 -0.75
C VAL A 200 -0.78 -3.90 0.06
N VAL A 201 -1.50 -4.97 0.39
CA VAL A 201 -2.66 -4.91 1.29
C VAL A 201 -2.63 -6.10 2.24
N SER A 202 -3.18 -5.91 3.44
CA SER A 202 -3.53 -7.01 4.33
C SER A 202 -4.66 -7.83 3.70
N ALA A 203 -4.48 -9.15 3.72
CA ALA A 203 -5.46 -10.12 3.21
C ALA A 203 -6.22 -10.83 4.34
N GLY A 204 -6.13 -10.30 5.56
CA GLY A 204 -6.74 -10.86 6.76
C GLY A 204 -5.80 -11.81 7.52
N GLY A 205 -5.94 -11.81 8.85
CA GLY A 205 -5.05 -12.56 9.73
C GLY A 205 -3.59 -12.16 9.52
N SER A 206 -2.74 -13.13 9.22
CA SER A 206 -1.30 -12.92 9.04
C SER A 206 -0.85 -12.86 7.56
N TRP A 207 -1.78 -12.61 6.65
CA TRP A 207 -1.53 -12.66 5.21
C TRP A 207 -1.32 -11.28 4.59
N LEU A 208 -0.27 -11.16 3.78
CA LEU A 208 -0.04 -10.00 2.92
C LEU A 208 -0.20 -10.38 1.44
N ALA A 209 -0.85 -9.48 0.70
CA ALA A 209 -1.06 -9.56 -0.73
C ALA A 209 -0.31 -8.43 -1.44
N TRP A 210 0.71 -8.79 -2.21
CA TRP A 210 1.43 -7.88 -3.10
C TRP A 210 0.80 -7.90 -4.48
N ILE A 211 0.21 -6.78 -4.89
CA ILE A 211 -0.63 -6.69 -6.08
C ILE A 211 0.17 -6.11 -7.25
N ASP A 212 0.43 -6.90 -8.28
CA ASP A 212 0.78 -6.44 -9.63
C ASP A 212 -0.51 -6.40 -10.47
N LEU A 213 -1.00 -5.19 -10.77
CA LEU A 213 -2.26 -4.99 -11.49
C LEU A 213 -2.28 -5.56 -12.92
N TRP A 214 -1.14 -5.97 -13.48
CA TRP A 214 -1.07 -6.64 -14.77
C TRP A 214 -0.97 -8.16 -14.65
N ARG A 215 -0.29 -8.67 -13.63
CA ARG A 215 0.16 -10.07 -13.60
C ARG A 215 -0.52 -10.91 -12.54
N GLY A 216 -0.90 -10.32 -11.41
CA GLY A 216 -1.59 -11.05 -10.36
C GLY A 216 -1.26 -10.56 -8.95
N VAL A 217 -1.39 -11.48 -8.01
CA VAL A 217 -1.14 -11.22 -6.59
C VAL A 217 -0.17 -12.26 -6.06
N LEU A 218 0.97 -11.80 -5.54
CA LEU A 218 1.80 -12.64 -4.66
C LEU A 218 1.19 -12.62 -3.27
N LEU A 219 0.90 -13.79 -2.72
CA LEU A 219 0.27 -13.98 -1.41
C LEU A 219 1.21 -14.75 -0.48
N CYS A 220 1.36 -14.26 0.75
CA CYS A 220 2.19 -14.91 1.78
C CYS A 220 1.56 -14.78 3.16
N ASN A 221 1.55 -15.87 3.93
CA ASN A 221 1.39 -15.81 5.37
C ASN A 221 2.75 -15.43 5.98
N VAL A 222 2.93 -14.17 6.34
CA VAL A 222 4.27 -13.66 6.71
C VAL A 222 4.69 -14.03 8.12
N LEU A 223 3.74 -14.36 9.00
CA LEU A 223 4.03 -14.75 10.39
C LEU A 223 4.23 -16.26 10.54
N ASP A 224 3.95 -17.05 9.52
CA ASP A 224 4.18 -18.50 9.53
C ASP A 224 5.66 -18.84 9.77
N GLU A 225 5.94 -19.99 10.38
CA GLU A 225 7.31 -20.42 10.67
C GLU A 225 8.11 -20.71 9.39
N ASP A 226 7.45 -21.36 8.42
CA ASP A 226 7.99 -21.61 7.08
C ASP A 226 7.13 -20.88 6.03
N PRO A 227 7.30 -19.56 5.85
CA PRO A 227 6.43 -18.80 4.96
C PRO A 227 6.57 -19.26 3.51
N VAL A 228 5.45 -19.21 2.79
CA VAL A 228 5.36 -19.62 1.39
C VAL A 228 4.74 -18.50 0.57
N LEU A 229 5.38 -18.16 -0.55
CA LEU A 229 4.94 -17.14 -1.48
C LEU A 229 4.30 -17.81 -2.70
N LYS A 230 3.00 -17.59 -2.91
CA LYS A 230 2.25 -18.11 -4.05
C LYS A 230 1.80 -16.98 -4.97
N LEU A 231 2.04 -17.10 -6.27
CA LEU A 231 1.44 -16.21 -7.26
C LEU A 231 0.05 -16.71 -7.62
N LEU A 232 -0.90 -15.79 -7.58
CA LEU A 232 -2.25 -15.98 -8.09
C LEU A 232 -2.38 -15.08 -9.32
N GLN A 233 -2.36 -15.66 -10.51
CA GLN A 233 -2.48 -14.90 -11.76
C GLN A 233 -3.87 -14.29 -11.90
N TRP A 234 -3.97 -13.10 -12.48
CA TRP A 234 -5.28 -12.54 -12.79
C TRP A 234 -6.04 -13.44 -13.76
N PRO A 235 -7.35 -13.64 -13.54
CA PRO A 235 -8.17 -14.43 -14.44
C PRO A 235 -8.37 -13.74 -15.79
N VAL A 236 -8.11 -12.43 -15.88
CA VAL A 236 -8.24 -11.64 -17.12
C VAL A 236 -6.85 -11.16 -17.57
N PRO A 237 -6.41 -11.55 -18.78
CA PRO A 237 -5.14 -11.08 -19.31
C PRO A 237 -5.19 -9.55 -19.55
N PRO A 238 -4.02 -8.88 -19.62
CA PRO A 238 -3.94 -7.48 -20.05
C PRO A 238 -4.69 -7.23 -21.37
N PRO A 239 -5.26 -6.02 -21.60
CA PRO A 239 -5.93 -5.71 -22.85
C PRO A 239 -4.95 -5.82 -24.03
N GLU A 240 -5.44 -6.26 -25.19
CA GLU A 240 -4.64 -6.32 -26.41
C GLU A 240 -4.08 -4.93 -26.79
N GLY A 241 -2.86 -4.92 -27.33
CA GLY A 241 -2.18 -3.68 -27.75
C GLY A 241 -1.58 -2.84 -26.61
N VAL A 242 -1.76 -3.23 -25.34
CA VAL A 242 -1.12 -2.54 -24.21
C VAL A 242 0.27 -3.09 -23.94
N CYS A 243 1.28 -2.23 -24.06
CA CYS A 243 2.64 -2.55 -23.60
C CYS A 243 2.71 -2.46 -22.06
N ILE A 244 2.46 -3.58 -21.38
CA ILE A 244 2.41 -3.66 -19.91
C ILE A 244 3.70 -3.20 -19.21
N GLU A 245 4.83 -3.24 -19.91
CA GLU A 245 6.12 -2.78 -19.38
C GLU A 245 6.28 -1.25 -19.45
N MET A 246 5.50 -0.55 -20.30
CA MET A 246 5.55 0.90 -20.47
C MET A 246 4.41 1.66 -19.78
N TYR A 247 3.25 1.03 -19.61
CA TYR A 247 2.05 1.71 -19.10
C TYR A 247 1.74 1.34 -17.64
N ALA A 248 1.47 2.35 -16.82
CA ALA A 248 1.00 2.15 -15.46
C ALA A 248 -0.44 1.63 -15.47
N ALA A 249 -0.66 0.41 -14.97
CA ALA A 249 -1.98 -0.20 -14.88
C ALA A 249 -3.01 0.64 -14.12
N ARG A 250 -2.56 1.47 -13.17
CA ARG A 250 -3.40 2.26 -12.25
C ARG A 250 -4.39 3.21 -12.95
N SER A 251 -4.18 3.55 -14.21
CA SER A 251 -5.13 4.36 -14.97
C SER A 251 -6.33 3.55 -15.47
N ILE A 252 -6.24 2.22 -15.54
CA ILE A 252 -7.25 1.36 -16.17
C ILE A 252 -7.60 0.08 -15.37
N ARG A 253 -6.84 -0.23 -14.31
CA ARG A 253 -7.05 -1.38 -13.42
C ARG A 253 -6.78 -1.00 -11.98
N ASP A 254 -7.55 -1.58 -11.09
CA ASP A 254 -7.28 -1.60 -9.66
C ASP A 254 -7.67 -2.96 -9.06
N ALA A 255 -7.27 -3.23 -7.81
CA ALA A 255 -7.72 -4.41 -7.09
C ALA A 255 -7.91 -4.12 -5.60
N ALA A 256 -8.94 -4.70 -4.99
CA ALA A 256 -9.20 -4.58 -3.56
C ALA A 256 -9.22 -5.96 -2.91
N VAL A 257 -8.91 -6.03 -1.61
CA VAL A 257 -9.08 -7.25 -0.83
C VAL A 257 -10.15 -7.00 0.22
N SER A 258 -11.18 -7.83 0.25
CA SER A 258 -12.25 -7.74 1.25
C SER A 258 -11.84 -8.43 2.55
N ASP A 259 -12.52 -8.11 3.63
CA ASP A 259 -12.39 -8.71 4.97
C ASP A 259 -12.45 -10.25 5.00
N ALA A 260 -13.21 -10.86 4.09
CA ALA A 260 -13.25 -12.32 3.94
C ALA A 260 -11.99 -12.92 3.27
N GLY A 261 -10.92 -12.12 3.12
CA GLY A 261 -9.74 -12.49 2.36
C GLY A 261 -10.08 -12.71 0.90
N VAL A 262 -10.82 -11.77 0.28
CA VAL A 262 -11.22 -11.90 -1.12
C VAL A 262 -10.64 -10.83 -2.01
N VAL A 263 -9.71 -11.22 -2.88
CA VAL A 263 -9.17 -10.32 -3.91
C VAL A 263 -10.19 -10.13 -5.02
N ARG A 264 -10.53 -8.87 -5.29
CA ARG A 264 -11.38 -8.43 -6.39
C ARG A 264 -10.58 -7.58 -7.36
N GLU A 265 -10.41 -8.06 -8.60
CA GLU A 265 -9.94 -7.22 -9.71
C GLU A 265 -11.06 -6.27 -10.15
N VAL A 266 -10.69 -5.02 -10.40
CA VAL A 266 -11.58 -3.98 -10.92
C VAL A 266 -10.99 -3.40 -12.20
N LYS A 267 -11.72 -3.54 -13.30
CA LYS A 267 -11.42 -2.85 -14.55
C LYS A 267 -12.03 -1.45 -14.53
N LEU A 268 -11.24 -0.43 -14.82
CA LEU A 268 -11.71 0.93 -15.02
C LEU A 268 -11.90 1.15 -16.53
N GLU A 269 -13.13 1.44 -16.97
CA GLU A 269 -13.42 1.76 -18.37
C GLU A 269 -13.43 3.29 -18.56
N ALA A 270 -12.53 3.80 -19.40
CA ALA A 270 -12.50 5.20 -19.76
C ALA A 270 -13.67 5.53 -20.69
N ILE A 271 -14.47 6.54 -20.35
CA ILE A 271 -15.70 6.89 -21.07
C ILE A 271 -15.43 7.83 -22.25
N GLU A 272 -14.31 8.57 -22.25
CA GLU A 272 -13.91 9.45 -23.37
C GLU A 272 -12.40 9.50 -23.56
N VAL A 273 -11.94 9.18 -24.77
CA VAL A 273 -10.59 9.50 -25.24
C VAL A 273 -10.69 10.82 -26.00
N ILE A 274 -10.64 11.95 -25.28
CA ILE A 274 -10.38 13.24 -25.93
C ILE A 274 -8.86 13.32 -26.12
N PRO A 275 -8.34 13.60 -27.33
CA PRO A 275 -6.91 13.78 -27.52
C PRO A 275 -6.41 14.84 -26.54
N ASN A 276 -5.54 14.43 -25.62
CA ASN A 276 -4.88 15.24 -24.57
C ASN A 276 -5.65 15.50 -23.25
N TYR A 277 -6.85 14.94 -23.03
CA TYR A 277 -7.53 15.03 -21.73
C TYR A 277 -8.14 13.67 -21.33
N LEU A 278 -7.63 13.06 -20.26
CA LEU A 278 -8.25 11.89 -19.63
C LEU A 278 -9.13 12.37 -18.48
N THR A 279 -10.42 12.57 -18.75
CA THR A 279 -11.46 12.78 -17.74
C THR A 279 -12.10 11.44 -17.38
N TYR A 280 -11.97 11.03 -16.13
CA TYR A 280 -12.61 9.80 -15.61
C TYR A 280 -13.89 10.18 -14.85
N SER A 281 -15.03 9.64 -15.27
CA SER A 281 -16.28 9.63 -14.50
C SER A 281 -16.40 8.32 -13.72
N PRO A 282 -17.26 8.21 -12.68
CA PRO A 282 -17.44 6.96 -11.93
C PRO A 282 -17.90 5.83 -12.87
N CYS A 283 -17.05 4.82 -13.07
CA CYS A 283 -17.30 3.74 -14.04
C CYS A 283 -18.29 2.70 -13.48
N THR A 284 -19.11 2.17 -14.37
CA THR A 284 -19.98 1.00 -14.14
C THR A 284 -19.19 -0.30 -14.03
N PHE A 285 -19.60 -1.11 -13.05
CA PHE A 285 -18.98 -2.37 -12.64
C PHE A 285 -19.38 -3.49 -13.61
N ASN A 286 -18.49 -3.90 -14.53
CA ASN A 286 -18.87 -4.89 -15.55
C ASN A 286 -18.48 -6.34 -15.19
N ARG A 287 -17.40 -6.60 -14.44
CA ARG A 287 -17.05 -7.96 -13.92
C ARG A 287 -16.16 -7.87 -12.67
N SER A 288 -16.45 -8.70 -11.65
CA SER A 288 -15.57 -8.92 -10.50
C SER A 288 -15.20 -10.39 -10.38
N TYR A 289 -13.94 -10.65 -10.06
CA TYR A 289 -13.46 -11.99 -9.72
C TYR A 289 -13.23 -12.07 -8.22
N GLN A 290 -13.46 -13.21 -7.60
CA GLN A 290 -13.26 -13.39 -6.16
C GLN A 290 -12.29 -14.54 -5.92
N VAL A 291 -11.29 -14.34 -5.06
CA VAL A 291 -10.48 -15.44 -4.51
C VAL A 291 -10.90 -15.67 -3.08
N LYS A 292 -11.38 -16.84 -2.68
CA LYS A 292 -11.57 -17.11 -1.26
C LYS A 292 -10.32 -17.78 -0.70
N PHE A 293 -9.71 -17.19 0.32
CA PHE A 293 -8.58 -17.82 1.02
C PHE A 293 -9.08 -18.82 2.06
N SER A 294 -8.65 -20.07 1.95
CA SER A 294 -8.83 -21.09 2.98
C SER A 294 -7.55 -21.89 3.13
N HIS A 295 -7.33 -22.49 4.30
CA HIS A 295 -6.19 -23.36 4.60
C HIS A 295 -6.03 -24.52 3.59
N ALA A 296 -7.07 -24.85 2.81
CA ALA A 296 -7.09 -26.01 1.90
C ALA A 296 -7.08 -25.67 0.40
N ALA A 297 -7.36 -24.42 -0.01
CA ALA A 297 -7.31 -24.01 -1.42
C ALA A 297 -7.36 -22.48 -1.59
N SER A 298 -6.56 -21.98 -2.54
CA SER A 298 -6.62 -20.61 -3.07
C SER A 298 -6.74 -20.67 -4.60
N GLN A 299 -7.94 -20.40 -5.11
CA GLN A 299 -8.25 -20.32 -6.54
C GLN A 299 -9.17 -19.13 -6.82
N PHE A 300 -9.00 -18.47 -7.96
CA PHE A 300 -9.94 -17.47 -8.46
C PHE A 300 -11.23 -18.18 -8.91
N GLN A 301 -12.37 -17.73 -8.40
CA GLN A 301 -13.69 -18.09 -8.93
C GLN A 301 -14.33 -16.85 -9.56
N GLN A 302 -14.81 -17.02 -10.79
CA GLN A 302 -15.59 -15.99 -11.47
C GLN A 302 -16.99 -15.93 -10.86
N LEU A 303 -17.42 -14.76 -10.40
CA LEU A 303 -18.78 -14.53 -9.94
C LEU A 303 -19.43 -13.44 -10.80
N SER A 304 -20.58 -13.73 -11.39
CA SER A 304 -21.47 -12.71 -11.95
C SER A 304 -22.25 -12.07 -10.81
N THR A 305 -21.68 -11.06 -10.16
CA THR A 305 -22.41 -10.26 -9.16
C THR A 305 -22.51 -8.83 -9.64
N HIS A 306 -23.74 -8.34 -9.83
CA HIS A 306 -24.04 -6.92 -9.92
C HIS A 306 -24.12 -6.36 -8.50
N GLU A 307 -23.01 -6.36 -7.77
CA GLU A 307 -22.90 -5.66 -6.49
C GLU A 307 -21.85 -4.56 -6.62
N PHE A 308 -22.24 -3.34 -6.27
CA PHE A 308 -21.35 -2.18 -6.24
C PHE A 308 -20.22 -2.43 -5.23
N CYS A 309 -19.01 -2.74 -5.71
CA CYS A 309 -17.81 -2.64 -4.90
C CYS A 309 -17.13 -1.31 -5.23
N LYS A 310 -16.80 -0.51 -4.21
CA LYS A 310 -16.08 0.75 -4.38
C LYS A 310 -14.65 0.44 -4.84
N ALA A 311 -14.35 0.77 -6.09
CA ALA A 311 -12.99 0.77 -6.64
C ALA A 311 -12.34 2.13 -6.42
N HIS A 312 -11.03 2.15 -6.18
CA HIS A 312 -10.28 3.38 -5.93
C HIS A 312 -10.03 4.12 -7.26
N LEU A 313 -10.66 5.28 -7.41
CA LEU A 313 -10.45 6.18 -8.55
C LEU A 313 -9.11 6.92 -8.39
N ALA A 314 -8.16 6.71 -9.29
CA ALA A 314 -7.03 7.63 -9.44
C ALA A 314 -7.52 8.89 -10.20
N ILE A 315 -7.67 10.02 -9.51
CA ILE A 315 -7.98 11.30 -10.17
C ILE A 315 -6.66 11.92 -10.66
N GLY A 316 -6.44 11.87 -11.97
CA GLY A 316 -5.34 12.60 -12.63
C GLY A 316 -5.68 14.07 -12.85
N SER A 317 -4.80 14.98 -12.47
CA SER A 317 -4.86 16.40 -12.88
C SER A 317 -3.78 16.67 -13.94
N ALA A 318 -4.18 17.15 -15.13
CA ALA A 318 -3.25 17.67 -16.14
C ALA A 318 -2.70 19.05 -15.72
N ASN A 319 -1.44 19.32 -16.08
CA ASN A 319 -0.83 20.63 -15.89
C ASN A 319 -1.55 21.67 -16.76
N ALA A 320 -1.93 22.80 -16.18
CA ALA A 320 -2.24 24.00 -16.95
C ALA A 320 -0.94 24.52 -17.58
N ILE A 321 -0.84 24.48 -18.91
CA ILE A 321 0.08 25.33 -19.65
C ILE A 321 -0.63 26.68 -19.75
N THR A 322 -0.25 27.63 -18.90
CA THR A 322 -0.49 29.05 -19.17
C THR A 322 0.25 29.42 -20.45
N ARG A 323 -0.47 30.12 -21.34
CA ARG A 323 -0.04 30.60 -22.66
C ARG A 323 1.39 31.12 -22.73
#